data_AF-A0A7X7ESP7-F1
#
_entry.id   AF-A0A7X7ESP7-F1
#
_cell.length_a   1.000
_cell.length_b   1.000
_cell.length_c   1.000
_cell.angle_alpha   90.00
_cell.angle_beta   90.00
_cell.angle_gamma   90.00
#
_symmetry.space_group_name_H-M   'P 1'
#
loop_
_entity.id
_entity.type
_entity.pdbx_description
1 polymer ?
#
loop_
_entity_poly.entity_id
_entity_poly.type
_entity_poly.pdbx_seq_one_letter_code
_entity_poly.pdbx_strand_id
1 'polypeptide(L)'
;MFTLRQFFLTGLCGLIGLGLAGCSSQSKEFSSDDAPTVETAAPESLDDQVQAAVPETDMVAQLQQVRADYKRILEVMRRWYMEHGLHEKGLWAEKELGDLKKVRTFDYSEDQSGEKRLGDVDESESASLQSIDLQTLSEADMIEQLMEIRATYKSILEEMIRNYNACGDTRKAKWASTELSDLDLVRAYPYLVVVDIQDTDLTPRDSIVEADRLYDEARRLHKGGKFLPFINNKRRLKQAMDKYVQVIKLYPTSDKIDDAAFYAGEISKEYFNDDVQAVRYYELAIKWNPKTPHPARFQAAVVYDYRLHNRARAMALYQDVLTNEADMIRSNTEFAAVRLNQLLKEGGHDVEYETQGTYVE
;
A
#
# COMPACT_ATOMS: atom_id res chain seq x y z
N MET A 1 38.58 -26.89 30.69
CA MET A 1 37.77 -26.56 31.89
C MET A 1 36.87 -25.39 31.51
N PHE A 2 35.55 -25.44 31.38
CA PHE A 2 34.50 -26.36 31.82
C PHE A 2 33.44 -26.54 30.70
N THR A 3 32.88 -27.74 30.67
CA THR A 3 31.69 -28.31 29.98
C THR A 3 30.51 -27.35 29.73
N LEU A 4 29.87 -27.33 28.56
CA LEU A 4 28.79 -28.24 28.07
C LEU A 4 27.50 -28.27 28.93
N ARG A 5 26.35 -27.84 28.38
CA ARG A 5 25.04 -28.42 28.71
C ARG A 5 23.99 -28.22 27.60
N GLN A 6 23.66 -29.33 26.97
CA GLN A 6 22.44 -29.59 26.19
C GLN A 6 21.21 -29.58 27.11
N PHE A 7 20.05 -29.21 26.58
CA PHE A 7 18.76 -29.63 27.11
C PHE A 7 17.92 -30.26 25.99
N PHE A 8 17.74 -31.58 26.11
CA PHE A 8 16.67 -32.37 25.52
C PHE A 8 15.59 -32.58 26.60
N LEU A 9 14.31 -32.56 26.24
CA LEU A 9 13.20 -33.37 26.81
C LEU A 9 11.92 -33.00 25.99
N THR A 10 11.48 -33.78 25.00
CA THR A 10 10.58 -34.96 25.06
C THR A 10 9.48 -34.96 26.14
N GLY A 11 8.23 -34.82 25.67
CA GLY A 11 7.16 -35.80 25.93
C GLY A 11 6.17 -35.51 27.05
N LEU A 12 4.89 -35.33 26.71
CA LEU A 12 3.80 -36.03 27.40
C LEU A 12 2.54 -36.11 26.52
N CYS A 13 2.16 -37.34 26.18
CA CYS A 13 0.82 -37.72 25.74
C CYS A 13 -0.14 -37.63 26.93
N GLY A 14 -1.34 -37.08 26.72
CA GLY A 14 -2.43 -37.08 27.68
C GLY A 14 -3.76 -37.37 26.98
N LEU A 15 -4.14 -38.65 26.98
CA LEU A 15 -5.49 -39.14 26.71
C LEU A 15 -6.43 -38.65 27.83
N ILE A 16 -7.53 -37.99 27.47
CA ILE A 16 -8.74 -37.93 28.29
C ILE A 16 -9.93 -38.26 27.40
N GLY A 17 -10.60 -39.36 27.73
CA GLY A 17 -11.85 -39.77 27.13
C GLY A 17 -13.07 -39.35 27.97
N LEU A 18 -14.21 -39.38 27.28
CA LEU A 18 -15.59 -39.58 27.73
C LEU A 18 -16.30 -38.46 28.51
N GLY A 19 -17.32 -37.92 27.84
CA GLY A 19 -18.44 -37.20 28.43
C GLY A 19 -19.57 -37.07 27.40
N LEU A 20 -20.42 -38.09 27.29
CA LEU A 20 -21.67 -38.05 26.54
C LEU A 20 -22.70 -37.21 27.29
N ALA A 21 -23.33 -36.26 26.62
CA ALA A 21 -24.65 -35.73 26.99
C ALA A 21 -25.39 -35.37 25.70
N GLY A 22 -26.52 -36.06 25.49
CA GLY A 22 -27.36 -35.90 24.31
C GLY A 22 -28.21 -34.64 24.36
N CYS A 23 -28.39 -34.02 23.20
CA CYS A 23 -29.50 -33.12 22.93
C CYS A 23 -30.28 -33.70 21.74
N SER A 24 -31.47 -34.21 22.03
CA SER A 24 -32.47 -34.58 21.04
C SER A 24 -33.05 -33.30 20.43
N SER A 25 -32.69 -32.99 19.19
CA SER A 25 -33.43 -32.02 18.37
C SER A 25 -34.36 -32.79 17.44
N GLN A 26 -35.64 -32.52 17.62
CA GLN A 26 -36.76 -33.05 16.85
C GLN A 26 -36.75 -32.37 15.48
N SER A 27 -36.36 -33.08 14.42
CA SER A 27 -36.49 -32.59 13.05
C SER A 27 -37.95 -32.64 12.63
N LYS A 28 -38.52 -31.49 12.30
CA LYS A 28 -39.78 -31.39 11.55
C LYS A 28 -39.55 -31.96 10.15
N GLU A 29 -40.29 -33.01 9.81
CA GLU A 29 -40.45 -33.46 8.45
C GLU A 29 -41.08 -32.33 7.62
N PHE A 30 -40.37 -31.89 6.58
CA PHE A 30 -40.89 -31.00 5.58
C PHE A 30 -41.26 -31.86 4.36
N SER A 31 -42.56 -32.00 4.12
CA SER A 31 -43.12 -32.68 2.97
C SER A 31 -42.74 -31.91 1.70
N SER A 32 -42.01 -32.54 0.79
CA SER A 32 -41.59 -31.96 -0.48
C SER A 32 -42.34 -32.62 -1.64
N ASP A 33 -43.61 -32.27 -1.83
CA ASP A 33 -44.42 -32.86 -2.93
C ASP A 33 -44.83 -31.87 -4.03
N ASP A 34 -44.41 -30.61 -4.01
CA ASP A 34 -44.77 -29.65 -5.06
C ASP A 34 -43.57 -28.81 -5.54
N ALA A 35 -42.57 -29.46 -6.12
CA ALA A 35 -41.54 -28.78 -6.90
C ALA A 35 -41.81 -28.98 -8.41
N PRO A 36 -41.95 -27.91 -9.21
CA PRO A 36 -42.12 -28.03 -10.66
C PRO A 36 -40.89 -28.70 -11.26
N THR A 37 -41.12 -29.72 -12.08
CA THR A 37 -40.09 -30.43 -12.85
C THR A 37 -39.46 -29.43 -13.83
N VAL A 38 -38.35 -28.81 -13.43
CA VAL A 38 -37.47 -28.07 -14.34
C VAL A 38 -36.71 -29.12 -15.14
N GLU A 39 -37.00 -29.18 -16.43
CA GLU A 39 -36.29 -29.98 -17.42
C GLU A 39 -34.83 -29.50 -17.45
N THR A 40 -33.97 -30.22 -16.73
CA THR A 40 -32.53 -29.99 -16.68
C THR A 40 -31.96 -30.35 -18.04
N ALA A 41 -31.80 -29.34 -18.90
CA ALA A 41 -30.95 -29.45 -20.07
C ALA A 41 -29.56 -29.93 -19.61
N ALA A 42 -29.10 -31.02 -20.20
CA ALA A 42 -27.78 -31.57 -19.95
C ALA A 42 -26.74 -30.45 -20.12
N PRO A 43 -25.78 -30.28 -19.19
CA PRO A 43 -24.70 -29.32 -19.38
C PRO A 43 -23.97 -29.71 -20.66
N GLU A 44 -23.98 -28.81 -21.65
CA GLU A 44 -23.07 -28.90 -22.79
C GLU A 44 -21.67 -29.16 -22.23
N SER A 45 -21.09 -30.28 -22.62
CA SER A 45 -19.73 -30.65 -22.25
C SER A 45 -18.78 -29.53 -22.65
N LEU A 46 -18.25 -28.85 -21.64
CA LEU A 46 -17.12 -27.91 -21.70
C LEU A 46 -15.81 -28.67 -22.02
N ASP A 47 -15.88 -29.58 -22.98
CA ASP A 47 -14.74 -30.32 -23.51
C ASP A 47 -13.97 -29.40 -24.47
N ASP A 48 -12.68 -29.24 -24.16
CA ASP A 48 -11.59 -29.03 -25.10
C ASP A 48 -11.49 -27.70 -25.88
N GLN A 49 -11.70 -26.55 -25.23
CA GLN A 49 -10.87 -25.39 -25.58
C GLN A 49 -9.57 -25.42 -24.78
N VAL A 50 -8.68 -26.35 -25.17
CA VAL A 50 -7.27 -26.27 -24.81
C VAL A 50 -6.72 -25.03 -25.53
N GLN A 51 -6.80 -23.88 -24.86
CA GLN A 51 -6.10 -22.68 -25.29
C GLN A 51 -4.63 -23.07 -25.45
N ALA A 52 -4.13 -23.00 -26.68
CA ALA A 52 -2.74 -23.33 -26.98
C ALA A 52 -1.86 -22.51 -26.03
N ALA A 53 -1.00 -23.19 -25.27
CA ALA A 53 -0.12 -22.53 -24.31
C ALA A 53 0.72 -21.47 -25.05
N VAL A 54 0.70 -20.23 -24.55
CA VAL A 54 1.52 -19.15 -25.10
C VAL A 54 2.99 -19.59 -25.02
N PRO A 55 3.77 -19.51 -26.11
CA PRO A 55 5.18 -19.86 -26.08
C PRO A 55 5.92 -19.07 -24.99
N GLU A 56 6.84 -19.72 -24.28
CA GLU A 56 7.65 -19.06 -23.24
C GLU A 56 8.36 -17.82 -23.77
N THR A 57 8.90 -17.89 -24.98
CA THR A 57 9.58 -16.77 -25.65
C THR A 57 8.70 -15.53 -25.75
N ASP A 58 7.40 -15.72 -26.00
CA ASP A 58 6.46 -14.63 -26.19
C ASP A 58 6.09 -14.00 -24.84
N MET A 59 5.91 -14.80 -23.79
CA MET A 59 5.70 -14.30 -22.43
C MET A 59 6.91 -13.52 -21.92
N VAL A 60 8.13 -14.00 -22.18
CA VAL A 60 9.37 -13.32 -21.77
C VAL A 60 9.54 -11.99 -22.51
N ALA A 61 9.27 -11.95 -23.81
CA ALA A 61 9.30 -10.72 -24.60
C ALA A 61 8.26 -9.71 -24.10
N GLN A 62 7.02 -10.15 -23.84
CA GLN A 62 5.97 -9.31 -23.26
C GLN A 62 6.35 -8.79 -21.86
N LEU A 63 6.99 -9.62 -21.04
CA LEU A 63 7.45 -9.22 -19.71
C LEU A 63 8.54 -8.13 -19.78
N GLN A 64 9.50 -8.28 -20.70
CA GLN A 64 10.53 -7.27 -20.92
C GLN A 64 9.92 -5.95 -21.41
N GLN A 65 8.98 -6.04 -22.35
CA GLN A 65 8.24 -4.89 -22.87
C GLN A 65 7.51 -4.14 -21.76
N VAL A 66 6.68 -4.82 -20.97
CA VAL A 66 5.86 -4.17 -19.95
C VAL A 66 6.71 -3.56 -18.82
N ARG A 67 7.86 -4.17 -18.49
CA ARG A 67 8.85 -3.59 -17.56
C ARG A 67 9.41 -2.26 -18.08
N ALA A 68 9.74 -2.19 -19.37
CA ALA A 68 10.26 -0.98 -19.99
C ALA A 68 9.18 0.11 -20.07
N ASP A 69 7.97 -0.26 -20.47
CA ASP A 69 6.85 0.68 -20.57
C ASP A 69 6.47 1.26 -19.21
N TYR A 70 6.52 0.45 -18.15
CA TYR A 70 6.24 0.92 -16.80
C TYR A 70 7.26 1.97 -16.31
N LYS A 71 8.56 1.73 -16.52
CA LYS A 71 9.57 2.75 -16.22
C LYS A 71 9.32 4.03 -17.02
N ARG A 72 9.06 3.88 -18.33
CA ARG A 72 8.87 5.00 -19.24
C ARG A 72 7.68 5.87 -18.84
N ILE A 73 6.51 5.28 -18.59
CA ILE A 73 5.32 6.06 -18.24
C ILE A 73 5.52 6.83 -16.92
N LEU A 74 6.21 6.26 -15.93
CA LEU A 74 6.53 6.95 -14.68
C LEU A 74 7.49 8.13 -14.89
N GLU A 75 8.49 7.99 -15.77
CA GLU A 75 9.41 9.09 -16.11
C GLU A 75 8.71 10.23 -16.84
N VAL A 76 7.78 9.88 -17.74
CA VAL A 76 6.92 10.83 -18.45
C VAL A 76 6.03 11.58 -17.46
N MET A 77 5.30 10.86 -16.61
CA MET A 77 4.44 11.44 -15.58
C MET A 77 5.24 12.36 -14.67
N ARG A 78 6.42 11.92 -14.18
CA ARG A 78 7.30 12.73 -13.34
C ARG A 78 7.65 14.06 -14.02
N ARG A 79 8.12 14.01 -15.28
CA ARG A 79 8.50 15.21 -16.04
C ARG A 79 7.30 16.14 -16.24
N TRP A 80 6.19 15.58 -16.72
CA TRP A 80 4.96 16.32 -16.99
C TRP A 80 4.47 17.05 -15.73
N TYR A 81 4.40 16.36 -14.59
CA TYR A 81 3.98 16.99 -13.34
C TYR A 81 4.91 18.10 -12.88
N MET A 82 6.22 17.94 -13.03
CA MET A 82 7.19 18.99 -12.66
C MET A 82 7.07 20.23 -13.56
N GLU A 83 6.87 20.05 -14.86
CA GLU A 83 6.68 21.14 -15.84
C GLU A 83 5.39 21.93 -15.59
N HIS A 84 4.35 21.28 -15.07
CA HIS A 84 3.06 21.91 -14.75
C HIS A 84 2.98 22.44 -13.31
N GLY A 85 4.09 22.46 -12.56
CA GLY A 85 4.13 22.93 -11.17
C GLY A 85 3.42 22.01 -10.17
N LEU A 86 3.04 20.80 -10.58
CA LEU A 86 2.40 19.76 -9.75
C LEU A 86 3.48 18.94 -9.01
N HIS A 87 4.36 19.62 -8.28
CA HIS A 87 5.56 19.03 -7.67
C HIS A 87 5.27 17.81 -6.78
N GLU A 88 4.15 17.81 -6.04
CA GLU A 88 3.75 16.69 -5.20
C GLU A 88 3.52 15.41 -6.02
N LYS A 89 2.77 15.51 -7.14
CA LYS A 89 2.52 14.38 -8.05
C LYS A 89 3.80 13.94 -8.77
N GLY A 90 4.69 14.88 -9.09
CA GLY A 90 6.01 14.57 -9.65
C GLY A 90 6.85 13.72 -8.69
N LEU A 91 6.89 14.07 -7.41
CA LEU A 91 7.58 13.30 -6.37
C LEU A 91 6.95 11.91 -6.17
N TRP A 92 5.64 11.77 -6.33
CA TRP A 92 4.97 10.46 -6.30
C TRP A 92 5.46 9.54 -7.42
N ALA A 93 5.47 10.04 -8.66
CA ALA A 93 5.94 9.27 -9.81
C ALA A 93 7.42 8.88 -9.65
N GLU A 94 8.24 9.79 -9.12
CA GLU A 94 9.64 9.50 -8.79
C GLU A 94 9.80 8.40 -7.73
N LYS A 95 9.01 8.46 -6.65
CA LYS A 95 9.05 7.42 -5.62
C LYS A 95 8.58 6.07 -6.14
N GLU A 96 7.51 6.03 -6.94
CA GLU A 96 7.03 4.80 -7.58
C GLU A 96 8.12 4.20 -8.49
N LEU A 97 8.78 5.03 -9.28
CA LEU A 97 9.91 4.61 -10.12
C LEU A 97 11.07 4.08 -9.27
N GLY A 98 11.38 4.73 -8.15
CA GLY A 98 12.38 4.29 -7.21
C GLY A 98 12.06 2.94 -6.56
N ASP A 99 10.79 2.66 -6.26
CA ASP A 99 10.34 1.36 -5.75
C ASP A 99 10.33 0.30 -6.85
N LEU A 100 9.90 0.64 -8.06
CA LEU A 100 9.95 -0.22 -9.23
C LEU A 100 11.38 -0.68 -9.52
N LYS A 101 12.38 0.21 -9.43
CA LYS A 101 13.81 -0.14 -9.60
C LYS A 101 14.33 -1.16 -8.59
N LYS A 102 13.67 -1.33 -7.43
CA LYS A 102 14.03 -2.31 -6.40
C LYS A 102 13.42 -3.68 -6.64
N VAL A 103 12.49 -3.82 -7.58
CA VAL A 103 11.88 -5.10 -7.95
C VAL A 103 12.98 -6.02 -8.48
N ARG A 104 13.09 -7.23 -7.90
CA ARG A 104 13.97 -8.26 -8.45
C ARG A 104 13.41 -8.78 -9.75
N THR A 105 14.25 -8.83 -10.76
CA THR A 105 13.95 -9.34 -12.08
C THR A 105 14.86 -10.51 -12.39
N PHE A 106 14.35 -11.42 -13.21
CA PHE A 106 15.06 -12.61 -13.61
C PHE A 106 15.17 -12.66 -15.13
N ASP A 107 16.27 -13.25 -15.59
CA ASP A 107 16.40 -13.69 -16.96
C ASP A 107 15.74 -15.07 -17.10
N TYR A 108 14.66 -15.12 -17.87
CA TYR A 108 13.89 -16.33 -18.11
C TYR A 108 14.37 -17.08 -19.37
N SER A 109 15.26 -16.48 -20.16
CA SER A 109 15.77 -17.03 -21.42
C SER A 109 16.96 -17.96 -21.25
N GLU A 110 17.74 -17.80 -20.19
CA GLU A 110 18.93 -18.61 -19.90
C GLU A 110 18.70 -19.66 -18.80
N ASP A 111 19.37 -20.81 -18.92
CA ASP A 111 19.41 -21.83 -17.86
C ASP A 111 20.26 -21.40 -16.65
N GLN A 112 21.10 -20.36 -16.81
CA GLN A 112 21.94 -19.80 -15.76
C GLN A 112 21.30 -18.56 -15.15
N SER A 113 21.17 -18.60 -13.82
CA SER A 113 20.45 -17.60 -13.03
C SER A 113 21.27 -16.33 -12.82
N GLY A 114 20.98 -15.28 -13.58
CA GLY A 114 21.34 -13.91 -13.20
C GLY A 114 20.16 -13.24 -12.50
N GLU A 115 20.16 -13.17 -11.16
CA GLU A 115 19.29 -12.23 -10.46
C GLU A 115 19.77 -10.81 -10.78
N LYS A 116 18.89 -9.99 -11.37
CA LYS A 116 19.16 -8.58 -11.66
C LYS A 116 18.11 -7.73 -10.95
N ARG A 117 18.45 -6.53 -10.49
CA ARG A 117 17.40 -5.58 -10.12
C ARG A 117 16.88 -4.92 -11.38
N LEU A 118 15.60 -4.54 -11.38
CA LEU A 118 15.02 -3.84 -12.53
C LEU A 118 15.80 -2.55 -12.84
N GLY A 119 16.42 -1.90 -11.84
CA GLY A 119 17.30 -0.75 -12.04
C GLY A 119 18.66 -1.03 -12.70
N ASP A 120 19.10 -2.29 -12.77
CA ASP A 120 20.40 -2.68 -13.34
C ASP A 120 20.30 -3.05 -14.84
N VAL A 121 19.08 -3.14 -15.38
CA VAL A 121 18.85 -3.42 -16.80
C VAL A 121 19.23 -2.17 -17.60
N ASP A 122 20.23 -2.33 -18.49
CA ASP A 122 20.83 -1.26 -19.28
C ASP A 122 19.75 -0.49 -20.06
N GLU A 123 19.72 0.84 -19.90
CA GLU A 123 18.76 1.74 -20.59
C GLU A 123 18.89 1.66 -22.11
N SER A 124 20.01 1.13 -22.62
CA SER A 124 20.24 0.93 -24.05
C SER A 124 19.28 -0.09 -24.69
N GLU A 125 18.75 -1.08 -23.94
CA GLU A 125 17.74 -2.03 -24.45
C GLU A 125 16.35 -1.40 -24.60
N SER A 126 16.04 -0.33 -23.87
CA SER A 126 14.77 0.40 -23.96
C SER A 126 14.64 1.34 -25.16
N ALA A 127 15.70 1.50 -25.96
CA ALA A 127 15.77 2.49 -27.05
C ALA A 127 15.06 2.08 -28.36
N SER A 128 14.64 0.81 -28.50
CA SER A 128 14.00 0.29 -29.73
C SER A 128 12.47 0.27 -29.70
N LEU A 129 11.85 0.75 -28.64
CA LEU A 129 10.42 0.62 -28.41
C LEU A 129 9.71 1.93 -28.73
N GLN A 130 8.59 1.82 -29.45
CA GLN A 130 7.80 2.92 -29.98
C GLN A 130 7.62 4.04 -28.94
N SER A 131 7.97 5.25 -29.35
CA SER A 131 7.79 6.45 -28.53
C SER A 131 6.32 6.59 -28.19
N ILE A 132 5.97 6.46 -26.91
CA ILE A 132 4.72 7.04 -26.40
C ILE A 132 4.75 8.51 -26.84
N ASP A 133 3.75 8.96 -27.61
CA ASP A 133 3.70 10.34 -28.10
C ASP A 133 3.42 11.28 -26.91
N LEU A 134 4.50 11.81 -26.34
CA LEU A 134 4.47 12.57 -25.09
C LEU A 134 3.78 13.94 -25.23
N GLN A 135 3.57 14.42 -26.46
CA GLN A 135 3.04 15.76 -26.68
C GLN A 135 1.51 15.82 -26.63
N THR A 136 0.83 14.66 -26.63
CA THR A 136 -0.62 14.59 -26.76
C THR A 136 -1.33 13.95 -25.57
N LEU A 137 -0.60 13.38 -24.61
CA LEU A 137 -1.22 12.70 -23.46
C LEU A 137 -1.72 13.70 -22.41
N SER A 138 -3.01 13.58 -22.08
CA SER A 138 -3.56 14.22 -20.89
C SER A 138 -3.11 13.48 -19.62
N GLU A 139 -3.30 14.11 -18.45
CA GLU A 139 -3.06 13.44 -17.15
C GLU A 139 -3.85 12.14 -17.03
N ALA A 140 -5.12 12.17 -17.47
CA ALA A 140 -6.01 11.02 -17.43
C ALA A 140 -5.49 9.85 -18.30
N ASP A 141 -5.03 10.15 -19.52
CA ASP A 141 -4.50 9.12 -20.42
C ASP A 141 -3.22 8.46 -19.86
N MET A 142 -2.35 9.24 -19.21
CA MET A 142 -1.15 8.71 -18.57
C MET A 142 -1.49 7.81 -17.38
N ILE A 143 -2.48 8.20 -16.57
CA ILE A 143 -2.94 7.41 -15.42
C ILE A 143 -3.56 6.09 -15.91
N GLU A 144 -4.42 6.13 -16.92
CA GLU A 144 -5.05 4.95 -17.50
C GLU A 144 -4.00 3.98 -18.07
N GLN A 145 -3.05 4.48 -18.86
CA GLN A 145 -1.94 3.68 -19.39
C GLN A 145 -1.09 3.06 -18.26
N LEU A 146 -0.78 3.83 -17.22
CA LEU A 146 -0.03 3.30 -16.08
C LEU A 146 -0.80 2.17 -15.37
N MET A 147 -2.12 2.31 -15.20
CA MET A 147 -2.96 1.26 -14.61
C MET A 147 -2.97 -0.01 -15.48
N GLU A 148 -3.11 0.15 -16.80
CA GLU A 148 -3.08 -0.94 -17.77
C GLU A 148 -1.73 -1.67 -17.73
N ILE A 149 -0.62 -0.94 -17.83
CA ILE A 149 0.74 -1.49 -17.78
C ILE A 149 0.96 -2.29 -16.48
N ARG A 150 0.52 -1.76 -15.33
CA ARG A 150 0.61 -2.48 -14.05
C ARG A 150 -0.20 -3.77 -14.03
N ALA A 151 -1.43 -3.73 -14.53
CA ALA A 151 -2.31 -4.89 -14.60
C ALA A 151 -1.71 -5.96 -15.53
N THR A 152 -1.21 -5.56 -16.70
CA THR A 152 -0.56 -6.43 -17.68
C THR A 152 0.69 -7.08 -17.11
N TYR A 153 1.55 -6.33 -16.41
CA TYR A 153 2.75 -6.88 -15.78
C TYR A 153 2.42 -7.97 -14.77
N LYS A 154 1.41 -7.72 -13.91
CA LYS A 154 0.92 -8.71 -12.96
C LYS A 154 0.36 -9.95 -13.66
N SER A 155 -0.48 -9.76 -14.68
CA SER A 155 -1.10 -10.85 -15.44
C SER A 155 -0.06 -11.76 -16.09
N ILE A 156 0.97 -11.18 -16.74
CA ILE A 156 2.04 -11.95 -17.37
C ILE A 156 2.79 -12.79 -16.34
N LEU A 157 3.15 -12.23 -15.18
CA LEU A 157 3.83 -12.98 -14.13
C LEU A 157 2.97 -14.12 -13.58
N GLU A 158 1.67 -13.88 -13.37
CA GLU A 158 0.73 -14.92 -12.94
C GLU A 158 0.59 -16.04 -13.97
N GLU A 159 0.56 -15.70 -15.26
CA GLU A 159 0.53 -16.68 -16.36
C GLU A 159 1.83 -17.49 -16.44
N MET A 160 2.99 -16.84 -16.33
CA MET A 160 4.28 -17.52 -16.28
C MET A 160 4.35 -18.49 -15.09
N ILE A 161 3.88 -18.09 -13.90
CA ILE A 161 3.80 -18.98 -12.73
C ILE A 161 2.95 -20.21 -13.04
N ARG A 162 1.76 -20.04 -13.66
CA ARG A 162 0.89 -21.16 -14.05
C ARG A 162 1.58 -22.08 -15.05
N ASN A 163 2.14 -21.51 -16.13
CA ASN A 163 2.82 -22.27 -17.19
C ASN A 163 4.02 -23.07 -16.65
N TYR A 164 4.89 -22.43 -15.85
CA TYR A 164 6.06 -23.12 -15.27
C TYR A 164 5.66 -24.23 -14.30
N ASN A 165 4.62 -24.03 -13.49
CA ASN A 165 4.11 -25.10 -12.62
C ASN A 165 3.54 -26.28 -13.43
N ALA A 166 2.82 -26.01 -14.53
CA ALA A 166 2.28 -27.05 -15.40
C ALA A 166 3.39 -27.88 -16.07
N CYS A 167 4.50 -27.25 -16.45
CA CYS A 167 5.67 -27.91 -17.03
C CYS A 167 6.64 -28.51 -16.00
N GLY A 168 6.40 -28.32 -14.69
CA GLY A 168 7.27 -28.80 -13.62
C GLY A 168 8.53 -27.97 -13.37
N ASP A 169 8.68 -26.79 -13.99
CA ASP A 169 9.80 -25.86 -13.74
C ASP A 169 9.55 -25.03 -12.47
N THR A 170 9.71 -25.70 -11.32
CA THR A 170 9.52 -25.08 -10.00
C THR A 170 10.48 -23.92 -9.72
N ARG A 171 11.63 -23.86 -10.43
CA ARG A 171 12.63 -22.81 -10.25
C ARG A 171 12.17 -21.52 -10.89
N LYS A 172 11.80 -21.53 -12.18
CA LYS A 172 11.29 -20.33 -12.88
C LYS A 172 9.95 -19.88 -12.31
N ALA A 173 9.08 -20.81 -11.88
CA ALA A 173 7.87 -20.47 -11.14
C ALA A 173 8.16 -19.67 -9.85
N LYS A 174 9.20 -20.06 -9.11
CA LYS A 174 9.63 -19.33 -7.91
C LYS A 174 10.21 -17.95 -8.22
N TRP A 175 10.93 -17.81 -9.33
CA TRP A 175 11.42 -16.51 -9.81
C TRP A 175 10.28 -15.55 -10.13
N ALA A 176 9.34 -15.98 -10.97
CA ALA A 176 8.17 -15.19 -11.32
C ALA A 176 7.31 -14.83 -10.08
N SER A 177 7.15 -15.77 -9.13
CA SER A 177 6.49 -15.50 -7.86
C SER A 177 7.23 -14.48 -6.98
N THR A 178 8.57 -14.51 -6.98
CA THR A 178 9.39 -13.55 -6.24
C THR A 178 9.27 -12.16 -6.83
N GLU A 179 9.38 -12.05 -8.16
CA GLU A 179 9.20 -10.80 -8.90
C GLU A 179 7.80 -10.23 -8.72
N LEU A 180 6.75 -11.05 -8.84
CA LEU A 180 5.36 -10.66 -8.59
C LEU A 180 5.18 -10.14 -7.16
N SER A 181 5.76 -10.83 -6.18
CA SER A 181 5.69 -10.37 -4.79
C SER A 181 6.41 -9.04 -4.56
N ASP A 182 7.51 -8.78 -5.27
CA ASP A 182 8.22 -7.50 -5.16
C ASP A 182 7.44 -6.39 -5.89
N LEU A 183 6.84 -6.72 -7.04
CA LEU A 183 5.96 -5.84 -7.78
C LEU A 183 4.72 -5.44 -6.95
N ASP A 184 4.12 -6.36 -6.20
CA ASP A 184 3.01 -6.08 -5.28
C ASP A 184 3.42 -5.12 -4.13
N LEU A 185 4.73 -4.96 -3.87
CA LEU A 185 5.25 -3.97 -2.92
C LEU A 185 5.48 -2.60 -3.57
N VAL A 186 5.51 -2.51 -4.90
CA VAL A 186 5.58 -1.23 -5.61
C VAL A 186 4.28 -0.47 -5.36
N ARG A 187 4.40 0.66 -4.66
CA ARG A 187 3.26 1.49 -4.29
C ARG A 187 2.55 2.02 -5.54
N ALA A 188 1.23 2.06 -5.48
CA ALA A 188 0.40 2.86 -6.36
C ALA A 188 0.08 4.18 -5.64
N TYR A 189 0.41 5.32 -6.24
CA TYR A 189 0.20 6.64 -5.66
C TYR A 189 -1.20 7.21 -5.97
N PRO A 190 -1.63 8.28 -5.28
CA PRO A 190 -2.99 8.80 -5.41
C PRO A 190 -3.39 9.30 -6.81
N TYR A 191 -2.45 9.56 -7.74
CA TYR A 191 -2.85 9.75 -9.15
C TYR A 191 -3.53 8.50 -9.74
N LEU A 192 -3.27 7.30 -9.22
CA LEU A 192 -3.97 6.05 -9.59
C LEU A 192 -5.22 5.78 -8.75
N VAL A 193 -5.32 6.43 -7.59
CA VAL A 193 -6.40 6.23 -6.64
C VAL A 193 -7.37 7.39 -6.82
N VAL A 194 -8.22 7.28 -7.84
CA VAL A 194 -9.51 8.00 -7.92
C VAL A 194 -10.46 7.47 -6.84
N VAL A 195 -9.98 7.29 -5.61
CA VAL A 195 -10.90 7.21 -4.49
C VAL A 195 -10.96 8.61 -3.94
N ASP A 196 -12.06 9.22 -4.34
CA ASP A 196 -12.65 10.44 -3.86
C ASP A 196 -13.01 10.32 -2.37
N ILE A 197 -12.05 9.92 -1.54
CA ILE A 197 -12.17 9.93 -0.07
C ILE A 197 -12.24 11.38 0.43
N GLN A 198 -11.83 12.33 -0.42
CA GLN A 198 -11.72 13.75 -0.07
C GLN A 198 -13.07 14.45 0.01
N ASP A 199 -14.08 14.04 -0.77
CA ASP A 199 -15.35 14.79 -0.89
C ASP A 199 -16.52 14.29 -0.04
N THR A 200 -16.38 13.18 0.68
CA THR A 200 -17.42 12.79 1.63
C THR A 200 -17.11 13.35 3.01
N ASP A 201 -17.96 14.28 3.47
CA ASP A 201 -18.07 14.68 4.88
C ASP A 201 -18.64 13.52 5.71
N LEU A 202 -17.83 12.47 5.84
CA LEU A 202 -18.17 11.29 6.61
C LEU A 202 -18.15 11.62 8.09
N THR A 203 -19.13 11.07 8.78
CA THR A 203 -19.23 11.15 10.25
C THR A 203 -19.28 9.73 10.80
N PRO A 204 -18.19 9.23 11.41
CA PRO A 204 -18.15 7.93 12.09
C PRO A 204 -19.22 7.91 13.18
N ARG A 205 -20.15 6.96 13.12
CA ARG A 205 -21.27 6.87 14.10
C ARG A 205 -21.62 5.44 14.46
N ASP A 206 -21.50 4.52 13.51
CA ASP A 206 -22.05 3.18 13.65
C ASP A 206 -20.97 2.17 14.01
N SER A 207 -21.20 1.34 15.02
CA SER A 207 -20.41 0.10 15.19
C SER A 207 -20.96 -0.93 14.22
N ILE A 208 -20.14 -1.29 13.22
CA ILE A 208 -20.49 -2.24 12.16
C ILE A 208 -19.62 -3.47 12.34
N VAL A 209 -20.24 -4.62 12.60
CA VAL A 209 -19.55 -5.87 12.97
C VAL A 209 -18.52 -6.29 11.92
N GLU A 210 -18.84 -6.13 10.64
CA GLU A 210 -17.94 -6.47 9.53
C GLU A 210 -16.74 -5.51 9.46
N ALA A 211 -16.96 -4.22 9.72
CA ALA A 211 -15.90 -3.22 9.79
C ALA A 211 -14.96 -3.49 10.98
N ASP A 212 -15.53 -3.79 12.14
CA ASP A 212 -14.78 -4.15 13.35
C ASP A 212 -13.87 -5.36 13.11
N ARG A 213 -14.40 -6.41 12.45
CA ARG A 213 -13.61 -7.60 12.08
C ARG A 213 -12.45 -7.27 11.15
N LEU A 214 -12.69 -6.48 10.11
CA LEU A 214 -11.64 -6.07 9.17
C LEU A 214 -10.58 -5.21 9.85
N TYR A 215 -11.01 -4.28 10.70
CA TYR A 215 -10.14 -3.45 11.50
C TYR A 215 -9.27 -4.29 12.44
N ASP A 216 -9.85 -5.24 13.18
CA ASP A 216 -9.12 -6.13 14.09
C ASP A 216 -8.12 -7.02 13.37
N GLU A 217 -8.45 -7.48 12.17
CA GLU A 217 -7.51 -8.19 11.30
C GLU A 217 -6.36 -7.28 10.84
N ALA A 218 -6.65 -6.05 10.43
CA ALA A 218 -5.65 -5.05 10.09
C ALA A 218 -4.72 -4.77 11.28
N ARG A 219 -5.26 -4.65 12.50
CA ARG A 219 -4.50 -4.48 13.75
C ARG A 219 -3.57 -5.66 14.03
N ARG A 220 -4.06 -6.89 13.85
CA ARG A 220 -3.24 -8.11 14.02
C ARG A 220 -2.10 -8.17 13.01
N LEU A 221 -2.37 -7.87 11.73
CA LEU A 221 -1.34 -7.79 10.69
C LEU A 221 -0.33 -6.69 10.96
N HIS A 222 -0.79 -5.51 11.37
CA HIS A 222 0.06 -4.37 11.72
C HIS A 222 0.99 -4.75 12.87
N LYS A 223 0.47 -5.30 13.98
CA LYS A 223 1.27 -5.77 15.10
C LYS A 223 2.24 -6.89 14.68
N GLY A 224 1.77 -7.86 13.91
CA GLY A 224 2.58 -8.97 13.39
C GLY A 224 3.60 -8.57 12.32
N GLY A 225 3.53 -7.34 11.82
CA GLY A 225 4.52 -6.72 10.95
C GLY A 225 5.65 -6.01 11.71
N LYS A 226 5.47 -5.72 12.99
CA LYS A 226 6.45 -5.09 13.90
C LYS A 226 7.15 -6.17 14.72
N PHE A 227 8.24 -6.76 14.23
CA PHE A 227 8.92 -7.85 14.94
C PHE A 227 9.95 -7.32 15.94
N LEU A 228 10.84 -6.42 15.51
CA LEU A 228 11.84 -5.75 16.34
C LEU A 228 12.07 -4.31 15.82
N PRO A 229 12.71 -3.42 16.61
CA PRO A 229 13.26 -2.18 16.06
C PRO A 229 14.09 -2.52 14.80
N PHE A 230 13.81 -1.84 13.68
CA PHE A 230 14.45 -2.02 12.37
C PHE A 230 14.13 -3.31 11.60
N ILE A 231 13.56 -4.36 12.22
CA ILE A 231 13.12 -5.58 11.51
C ILE A 231 11.60 -5.56 11.38
N ASN A 232 11.13 -5.21 10.19
CA ASN A 232 9.72 -5.18 9.85
C ASN A 232 9.39 -6.13 8.69
N ASN A 233 8.15 -6.61 8.66
CA ASN A 233 7.61 -7.37 7.54
C ASN A 233 6.74 -6.44 6.68
N LYS A 234 7.36 -5.79 5.68
CA LYS A 234 6.67 -4.85 4.78
C LYS A 234 5.45 -5.46 4.10
N ARG A 235 5.47 -6.75 3.77
CA ARG A 235 4.32 -7.45 3.17
C ARG A 235 3.12 -7.47 4.12
N ARG A 236 3.33 -7.85 5.38
CA ARG A 236 2.26 -7.82 6.41
C ARG A 236 1.76 -6.41 6.68
N LEU A 237 2.66 -5.44 6.69
CA LEU A 237 2.29 -4.03 6.88
C LEU A 237 1.48 -3.49 5.71
N LYS A 238 1.81 -3.88 4.47
CA LYS A 238 0.99 -3.58 3.29
C LYS A 238 -0.39 -4.24 3.39
N GLN A 239 -0.46 -5.51 3.77
CA GLN A 239 -1.75 -6.19 3.99
C GLN A 239 -2.60 -5.49 5.08
N ALA A 240 -1.96 -5.03 6.16
CA ALA A 240 -2.64 -4.24 7.18
C ALA A 240 -3.19 -2.93 6.62
N MET A 241 -2.35 -2.19 5.88
CA MET A 241 -2.76 -0.96 5.17
C MET A 241 -3.97 -1.21 4.28
N ASP A 242 -3.90 -2.22 3.41
CA ASP A 242 -4.95 -2.52 2.44
C ASP A 242 -6.28 -2.83 3.15
N LYS A 243 -6.24 -3.46 4.34
CA LYS A 243 -7.44 -3.67 5.16
C LYS A 243 -7.96 -2.41 5.85
N TYR A 244 -7.11 -1.53 6.37
CA TYR A 244 -7.56 -0.22 6.88
C TYR A 244 -8.25 0.59 5.77
N VAL A 245 -7.69 0.56 4.55
CA VAL A 245 -8.28 1.21 3.38
C VAL A 245 -9.62 0.56 3.01
N GLN A 246 -9.77 -0.77 3.14
CA GLN A 246 -11.06 -1.44 2.94
C GLN A 246 -12.10 -1.00 3.97
N VAL A 247 -11.73 -0.83 5.25
CA VAL A 247 -12.66 -0.30 6.28
C VAL A 247 -13.19 1.07 5.85
N ILE A 248 -12.31 1.97 5.43
CA ILE A 248 -12.66 3.33 4.97
C ILE A 248 -13.58 3.29 3.74
N LYS A 249 -13.24 2.48 2.74
CA LYS A 249 -13.96 2.46 1.46
C LYS A 249 -15.32 1.76 1.53
N LEU A 250 -15.39 0.65 2.27
CA LEU A 250 -16.58 -0.21 2.29
C LEU A 250 -17.55 0.16 3.41
N TYR A 251 -17.07 0.79 4.49
CA TYR A 251 -17.87 1.11 5.67
C TYR A 251 -17.69 2.58 6.10
N PRO A 252 -18.06 3.54 5.23
CA PRO A 252 -17.80 4.96 5.46
C PRO A 252 -18.55 5.60 6.65
N THR A 253 -19.53 4.92 7.27
CA THR A 253 -20.19 5.37 8.51
C THR A 253 -19.68 4.70 9.78
N SER A 254 -18.74 3.74 9.64
CA SER A 254 -18.20 3.00 10.77
C SER A 254 -17.45 3.91 11.74
N ASP A 255 -17.62 3.68 13.04
CA ASP A 255 -16.85 4.32 14.12
C ASP A 255 -15.34 3.97 14.13
N LYS A 256 -14.86 3.18 13.14
CA LYS A 256 -13.45 2.79 12.97
C LYS A 256 -12.72 3.55 11.86
N ILE A 257 -13.38 4.38 11.06
CA ILE A 257 -12.74 4.97 9.87
C ILE A 257 -11.61 5.96 10.23
N ASP A 258 -11.74 6.73 11.31
CA ASP A 258 -10.71 7.65 11.79
C ASP A 258 -9.52 6.88 12.38
N ASP A 259 -9.80 5.84 13.18
CA ASP A 259 -8.77 4.94 13.70
C ASP A 259 -8.02 4.23 12.55
N ALA A 260 -8.74 3.76 11.54
CA ALA A 260 -8.17 3.11 10.37
C ALA A 260 -7.30 4.07 9.57
N ALA A 261 -7.75 5.31 9.36
CA ALA A 261 -6.97 6.36 8.73
C ALA A 261 -5.71 6.66 9.54
N PHE A 262 -5.80 6.85 10.85
CA PHE A 262 -4.64 7.10 11.70
C PHE A 262 -3.58 5.99 11.58
N TYR A 263 -3.97 4.72 11.66
CA TYR A 263 -3.03 3.61 11.54
C TYR A 263 -2.50 3.40 10.11
N ALA A 264 -3.28 3.74 9.10
CA ALA A 264 -2.79 3.84 7.72
C ALA A 264 -1.71 4.93 7.60
N GLY A 265 -1.90 6.08 8.25
CA GLY A 265 -0.89 7.14 8.34
C GLY A 265 0.40 6.66 9.01
N GLU A 266 0.29 6.00 10.17
CA GLU A 266 1.44 5.43 10.90
C GLU A 266 2.23 4.43 10.05
N ILE A 267 1.55 3.52 9.35
CA ILE A 267 2.23 2.56 8.49
C ILE A 267 2.95 3.28 7.33
N SER A 268 2.30 4.29 6.73
CA SER A 268 2.86 5.07 5.62
C SER A 268 4.15 5.78 6.04
N LYS A 269 4.11 6.46 7.18
CA LYS A 269 5.22 7.23 7.76
C LYS A 269 6.38 6.32 8.20
N GLU A 270 6.11 5.27 8.97
CA GLU A 270 7.15 4.52 9.68
C GLU A 270 7.82 3.41 8.85
N TYR A 271 7.11 2.83 7.89
CA TYR A 271 7.61 1.63 7.19
C TYR A 271 7.81 1.82 5.69
N PHE A 272 7.17 2.84 5.12
CA PHE A 272 7.22 3.12 3.69
C PHE A 272 7.76 4.52 3.38
N ASN A 273 8.16 5.31 4.38
CA ASN A 273 8.71 6.66 4.21
C ASN A 273 7.85 7.54 3.29
N ASP A 274 6.53 7.43 3.46
CA ASP A 274 5.57 8.16 2.64
C ASP A 274 4.87 9.23 3.46
N ASP A 275 5.61 10.29 3.64
CA ASP A 275 5.26 11.42 4.49
C ASP A 275 4.02 12.15 3.96
N VAL A 276 3.88 12.26 2.64
CA VAL A 276 2.71 12.89 2.00
C VAL A 276 1.45 12.05 2.24
N GLN A 277 1.52 10.74 2.02
CA GLN A 277 0.38 9.88 2.27
C GLN A 277 0.05 9.80 3.77
N ALA A 278 1.08 9.83 4.63
CA ALA A 278 0.89 9.84 6.07
C ALA A 278 0.11 11.07 6.54
N VAL A 279 0.50 12.28 6.13
CA VAL A 279 -0.23 13.51 6.52
C VAL A 279 -1.65 13.51 5.99
N ARG A 280 -1.89 13.04 4.75
CA ARG A 280 -3.26 12.91 4.20
C ARG A 280 -4.13 12.03 5.08
N TYR A 281 -3.62 10.88 5.53
CA TYR A 281 -4.37 9.99 6.41
C TYR A 281 -4.61 10.58 7.81
N TYR A 282 -3.63 11.28 8.38
CA TYR A 282 -3.83 11.99 9.65
C TYR A 282 -4.87 13.09 9.53
N GLU A 283 -4.85 13.86 8.44
CA GLU A 283 -5.85 14.90 8.16
C GLU A 283 -7.25 14.31 7.97
N LEU A 284 -7.38 13.15 7.31
CA LEU A 284 -8.65 12.43 7.22
C LEU A 284 -9.16 11.97 8.60
N ALA A 285 -8.29 11.43 9.44
CA ALA A 285 -8.65 11.04 10.80
C ALA A 285 -9.19 12.24 11.60
N ILE A 286 -8.53 13.41 11.48
CA ILE A 286 -8.97 14.66 12.11
C ILE A 286 -10.29 15.16 11.52
N LYS A 287 -10.44 15.10 10.19
CA LYS A 287 -11.65 15.57 9.48
C LYS A 287 -12.87 14.77 9.91
N TRP A 288 -12.78 13.44 9.92
CA TRP A 288 -13.91 12.57 10.27
C TRP A 288 -14.20 12.54 11.76
N ASN A 289 -13.16 12.59 12.60
CA ASN A 289 -13.32 12.68 14.03
C ASN A 289 -12.35 13.72 14.62
N PRO A 290 -12.80 14.99 14.78
CA PRO A 290 -11.98 16.03 15.38
C PRO A 290 -11.52 15.73 16.80
N LYS A 291 -12.21 14.80 17.49
CA LYS A 291 -11.93 14.30 18.84
C LYS A 291 -11.38 12.87 18.82
N THR A 292 -10.74 12.45 17.73
CA THR A 292 -10.11 11.13 17.62
C THR A 292 -9.20 10.87 18.82
N PRO A 293 -9.21 9.65 19.40
CA PRO A 293 -8.36 9.31 20.55
C PRO A 293 -6.87 9.21 20.19
N HIS A 294 -6.53 9.44 18.93
CA HIS A 294 -5.18 9.38 18.40
C HIS A 294 -4.53 10.76 18.27
N PRO A 295 -3.22 10.91 18.49
CA PRO A 295 -2.52 12.19 18.38
C PRO A 295 -2.26 12.58 16.92
N ALA A 296 -3.31 12.60 16.08
CA ALA A 296 -3.21 12.76 14.65
C ALA A 296 -2.66 14.14 14.25
N ARG A 297 -3.05 15.22 14.96
CA ARG A 297 -2.52 16.57 14.68
C ARG A 297 -1.05 16.65 14.97
N PHE A 298 -0.62 16.09 16.10
CA PHE A 298 0.80 16.05 16.45
C PHE A 298 1.62 15.27 15.42
N GLN A 299 1.16 14.07 15.03
CA GLN A 299 1.87 13.27 14.03
C GLN A 299 1.96 13.99 12.68
N ALA A 300 0.88 14.63 12.23
CA ALA A 300 0.90 15.43 11.00
C ALA A 300 1.87 16.62 11.11
N ALA A 301 1.85 17.36 12.22
CA ALA A 301 2.73 18.51 12.45
C ALA A 301 4.21 18.13 12.36
N VAL A 302 4.61 17.03 13.01
CA VAL A 302 5.99 16.53 13.00
C VAL A 302 6.43 16.14 11.59
N VAL A 303 5.56 15.50 10.80
CA VAL A 303 5.88 15.12 9.43
C VAL A 303 6.01 16.36 8.53
N TYR A 304 5.09 17.33 8.64
CA TYR A 304 5.18 18.57 7.89
C TYR A 304 6.46 19.36 8.22
N ASP A 305 6.84 19.43 9.49
CA ASP A 305 8.00 20.17 9.97
C ASP A 305 9.32 19.54 9.50
N TYR A 306 9.53 18.28 9.88
CA TYR A 306 10.85 17.65 9.77
C TYR A 306 11.08 16.90 8.46
N ARG A 307 10.01 16.41 7.82
CA ARG A 307 10.14 15.54 6.64
C ARG A 307 9.71 16.21 5.35
N LEU A 308 8.67 17.05 5.41
CA LEU A 308 8.18 17.79 4.24
C LEU A 308 8.64 19.26 4.22
N HIS A 309 9.30 19.73 5.27
CA HIS A 309 9.79 21.11 5.42
C HIS A 309 8.72 22.20 5.18
N ASN A 310 7.45 21.88 5.40
CA ASN A 310 6.33 22.81 5.34
C ASN A 310 6.09 23.43 6.73
N ARG A 311 6.94 24.38 7.09
CA ARG A 311 6.92 25.04 8.41
C ARG A 311 5.59 25.74 8.69
N ALA A 312 5.01 26.41 7.69
CA ALA A 312 3.74 27.12 7.83
C ALA A 312 2.60 26.17 8.25
N ARG A 313 2.47 25.02 7.56
CA ARG A 313 1.47 24.00 7.90
C ARG A 313 1.74 23.37 9.27
N ALA A 314 3.01 23.09 9.57
CA ALA A 314 3.41 22.55 10.87
C ALA A 314 3.04 23.47 12.04
N MET A 315 3.28 24.78 11.92
CA MET A 315 2.93 25.76 12.94
C MET A 315 1.44 25.77 13.25
N ALA A 316 0.59 25.78 12.22
CA ALA A 316 -0.86 25.71 12.39
C ALA A 316 -1.28 24.44 13.15
N LEU A 317 -0.73 23.28 12.78
CA LEU A 317 -1.05 22.03 13.46
C LEU A 317 -0.51 21.96 14.89
N TYR A 318 0.68 22.51 15.19
CA TYR A 318 1.16 22.60 16.57
C TYR A 318 0.26 23.48 17.44
N GLN A 319 -0.30 24.57 16.91
CA GLN A 319 -1.32 25.36 17.63
C GLN A 319 -2.58 24.53 17.89
N ASP A 320 -3.02 23.74 16.91
CA ASP A 320 -4.18 22.87 17.06
C ASP A 320 -3.94 21.75 18.09
N VAL A 321 -2.72 21.22 18.21
CA VAL A 321 -2.33 20.25 19.26
C VAL A 321 -2.53 20.85 20.65
N LEU A 322 -2.07 22.08 20.88
CA LEU A 322 -2.20 22.77 22.17
C LEU A 322 -3.66 23.07 22.53
N THR A 323 -4.54 23.14 21.54
CA THR A 323 -5.96 23.44 21.74
C THR A 323 -6.80 22.18 21.89
N ASN A 324 -6.56 21.16 21.06
CA ASN A 324 -7.46 20.01 20.91
C ASN A 324 -6.88 18.71 21.49
N GLU A 325 -5.56 18.62 21.69
CA GLU A 325 -4.86 17.42 22.17
C GLU A 325 -4.09 17.67 23.48
N ALA A 326 -4.37 18.79 24.16
CA ALA A 326 -3.66 19.28 25.36
C ALA A 326 -3.52 18.23 26.47
N ASP A 327 -4.58 17.44 26.67
CA ASP A 327 -4.66 16.45 27.76
C ASP A 327 -4.37 15.01 27.30
N MET A 328 -4.10 14.79 26.00
CA MET A 328 -3.92 13.44 25.46
C MET A 328 -2.56 12.85 25.84
N ILE A 329 -1.48 13.54 25.47
CA ILE A 329 -0.11 13.10 25.69
C ILE A 329 0.75 14.31 26.05
N ARG A 330 1.09 14.42 27.33
CA ARG A 330 1.85 15.56 27.88
C ARG A 330 3.17 15.85 27.15
N SER A 331 3.90 14.82 26.76
CA SER A 331 5.17 15.00 26.03
C SER A 331 4.96 15.62 24.64
N ASN A 332 3.85 15.30 23.97
CA ASN A 332 3.54 15.86 22.64
C ASN A 332 3.18 17.34 22.73
N THR A 333 2.44 17.73 23.78
CA THR A 333 2.00 19.12 23.98
C THR A 333 3.16 20.00 24.44
N GLU A 334 4.02 19.50 25.32
CA GLU A 334 5.29 20.16 25.68
C GLU A 334 6.19 20.34 24.43
N PHE A 335 6.33 19.30 23.60
CA PHE A 335 7.08 19.39 22.35
C PHE A 335 6.49 20.43 21.39
N ALA A 336 5.18 20.40 21.17
CA ALA A 336 4.49 21.33 20.28
C ALA A 336 4.67 22.79 20.72
N ALA A 337 4.56 23.07 22.03
CA ALA A 337 4.77 24.41 22.57
C ALA A 337 6.21 24.91 22.35
N VAL A 338 7.21 24.06 22.61
CA VAL A 338 8.62 24.42 22.40
C VAL A 338 8.91 24.64 20.91
N ARG A 339 8.47 23.72 20.06
CA ARG A 339 8.74 23.78 18.62
C ARG A 339 8.03 24.93 17.94
N LEU A 340 6.78 25.24 18.32
CA LEU A 340 6.05 26.40 17.82
C LEU A 340 6.78 27.72 18.14
N ASN A 341 7.27 27.88 19.38
CA ASN A 341 8.06 29.05 19.77
C ASN A 341 9.37 29.16 18.98
N GLN A 342 10.00 28.03 18.65
CA GLN A 342 11.19 28.03 17.81
C GLN A 342 10.88 28.47 16.37
N LEU A 343 9.85 27.90 15.75
CA LEU A 343 9.45 28.25 14.38
C LEU A 343 9.04 29.73 14.25
N LEU A 344 8.39 30.31 15.27
CA LEU A 344 8.09 31.75 15.31
C LEU A 344 9.34 32.63 15.34
N LYS A 345 10.40 32.22 16.06
CA LYS A 345 11.68 32.94 16.08
C LYS A 345 12.43 32.81 14.76
N GLU A 346 12.41 31.62 14.16
CA GLU A 346 13.03 31.35 12.86
C GLU A 346 12.35 32.18 11.75
N GLY A 347 11.01 32.19 11.69
CA GLY A 347 10.27 32.98 10.70
C GLY A 347 10.34 34.50 10.90
N GLY A 348 10.65 34.97 12.11
CA GLY A 348 10.91 36.38 12.38
C GLY A 348 12.23 36.90 11.82
N HIS A 349 13.21 36.02 11.58
CA HIS A 349 14.52 36.38 11.00
C HIS A 349 14.49 36.52 9.47
N ASP A 350 13.54 35.90 8.79
CA ASP A 350 13.42 35.97 7.32
C ASP A 350 12.85 37.31 6.83
N VAL A 351 12.28 38.14 7.72
CA VAL A 351 11.67 39.44 7.37
C VAL A 351 12.70 40.61 7.44
N GLU A 352 13.84 40.44 8.12
CA GLU A 352 14.79 41.55 8.35
C GLU A 352 15.79 41.80 7.21
N TYR A 353 15.88 40.92 6.19
CA TYR A 353 16.87 41.05 5.11
C TYR A 353 16.34 41.57 3.76
N GLU A 354 15.03 41.77 3.59
CA GLU A 354 14.46 42.33 2.34
C GLU A 354 14.24 43.86 2.35
N THR A 355 14.49 44.54 3.47
CA THR A 355 14.24 46.00 3.60
C THR A 355 15.50 46.89 3.53
N GLN A 356 16.61 46.39 2.99
CA GLN A 356 17.83 47.19 2.77
C GLN A 356 18.34 47.08 1.32
N GLY A 357 17.54 47.51 0.35
CA GLY A 357 18.02 47.53 -1.03
C GLY A 357 17.07 48.18 -2.02
N THR A 358 16.71 49.45 -1.84
CA THR A 358 16.34 50.37 -2.94
C THR A 358 16.16 51.79 -2.41
N TYR A 359 17.29 52.47 -2.19
CA TYR A 359 17.36 53.92 -2.40
C TYR A 359 18.66 54.16 -3.17
N VAL A 360 18.52 54.42 -4.47
CA VAL A 360 19.50 55.16 -5.25
C VAL A 360 18.71 56.24 -5.98
N GLU A 361 19.13 57.48 -5.72
CA GLU A 361 18.61 58.75 -6.24
C GLU A 361 18.63 58.86 -7.77
#